data_AF-A0A3M2BJZ5-F1
#
_entry.id   AF-A0A3M2BJZ5-F1
#
_cell.length_a   1.000
_cell.length_b   1.000
_cell.length_c   1.000
_cell.angle_alpha   90.00
_cell.angle_beta   90.00
_cell.angle_gamma   90.00
#
_symmetry.space_group_name_H-M   'P 1'
#
loop_
_entity.id
_entity.type
_entity.pdbx_description
1 polymer ?
#
loop_
_entity_poly.entity_id
_entity_poly.type
_entity_poly.pdbx_seq_one_letter_code
_entity_poly.pdbx_strand_id
1 'polypeptide(L)'
;MTLIEDWFQATGGGGLVLPDGWFGRPHDNIHRLTFLAIRPLWLIMELDERLLLTVREPMAVRQRNGDLVISGFSSCVFDRKEYGGKRGFVKSYTDGELKFVAPPGA
;
A
#
# COMPACT_ATOMS: atom_id res chain seq x y z
N MET A 1 -5.32 -16.70 4.77
CA MET A 1 -4.84 -15.84 3.67
C MET A 1 -5.89 -14.77 3.46
N THR A 2 -5.46 -13.52 3.41
CA THR A 2 -6.31 -12.34 3.29
C THR A 2 -6.34 -11.87 1.84
N LEU A 3 -7.34 -11.09 1.46
CA LEU A 3 -7.44 -10.53 0.10
C LEU A 3 -6.16 -9.79 -0.34
N ILE A 4 -5.46 -9.17 0.62
CA ILE A 4 -4.18 -8.47 0.38
C ILE A 4 -3.09 -9.48 0.03
N GLU A 5 -2.89 -10.50 0.86
CA GLU A 5 -1.89 -11.55 0.61
C GLU A 5 -2.15 -12.26 -0.72
N ASP A 6 -3.41 -12.64 -0.97
CA ASP A 6 -3.83 -13.34 -2.18
C ASP A 6 -3.51 -12.51 -3.43
N TRP A 7 -3.79 -11.20 -3.39
CA TRP A 7 -3.52 -10.30 -4.50
C TRP A 7 -2.02 -10.16 -4.76
N PHE A 8 -1.21 -9.91 -3.72
CA PHE A 8 0.24 -9.77 -3.87
C PHE A 8 0.92 -11.06 -4.30
N GLN A 9 0.41 -12.22 -3.88
CA GLN A 9 0.90 -13.51 -4.33
C GLN A 9 0.56 -13.75 -5.81
N ALA A 10 -0.66 -13.38 -6.25
CA ALA A 10 -1.09 -13.56 -7.62
C ALA A 10 -0.33 -12.64 -8.60
N THR A 11 -0.13 -11.37 -8.24
CA THR A 11 0.48 -10.37 -9.13
C THR A 11 2.01 -10.29 -9.00
N GLY A 12 2.57 -10.86 -7.94
CA GLY A 12 4.00 -10.75 -7.60
C GLY A 12 4.45 -9.37 -7.13
N GLY A 13 3.52 -8.40 -7.02
CA GLY A 13 3.78 -7.02 -6.61
C GLY A 13 2.77 -6.03 -7.22
N GLY A 14 2.94 -4.74 -6.93
CA GLY A 14 2.08 -3.71 -7.48
C GLY A 14 2.69 -2.32 -7.48
N GLY A 15 2.27 -1.50 -8.44
CA GLY A 15 2.52 -0.07 -8.43
C GLY A 15 1.68 0.62 -7.36
N LEU A 16 2.28 1.54 -6.61
CA LEU A 16 1.63 2.19 -5.46
C LEU A 16 1.04 3.55 -5.86
N VAL A 17 -0.25 3.73 -5.62
CA VAL A 17 -0.96 5.01 -5.74
C VAL A 17 -1.47 5.39 -4.36
N LEU A 18 -0.99 6.53 -3.87
CA LEU A 18 -1.42 7.18 -2.64
C LEU A 18 -2.61 8.11 -2.94
N PRO A 19 -3.31 8.64 -1.92
CA PRO A 19 -4.40 9.60 -2.13
C PRO A 19 -4.03 10.83 -2.96
N ASP A 20 -2.76 11.23 -2.95
CA ASP A 20 -2.23 12.36 -3.73
C ASP A 20 -1.56 11.96 -5.06
N GLY A 21 -1.71 10.69 -5.48
CA GLY A 21 -1.27 10.18 -6.77
C GLY A 21 -0.19 9.09 -6.70
N TRP A 22 0.45 8.84 -7.84
CA TRP A 22 1.46 7.79 -7.96
C TRP A 22 2.66 8.03 -7.06
N PHE A 23 3.05 7.00 -6.31
CA PHE A 23 4.33 6.96 -5.65
C PHE A 23 5.38 6.42 -6.63
N GLY A 24 6.24 7.32 -7.12
CA GLY A 24 7.24 6.99 -8.13
C GLY A 24 6.70 7.13 -9.56
N ARG A 25 7.33 6.43 -10.51
CA ARG A 25 6.90 6.46 -11.91
C ARG A 25 5.75 5.47 -12.13
N PRO A 26 4.65 5.88 -12.78
CA PRO A 26 3.53 4.99 -13.08
C PRO A 26 4.00 3.72 -13.78
N HIS A 27 3.56 2.56 -13.28
CA HIS A 27 3.87 1.21 -13.80
C HIS A 27 5.34 0.77 -13.78
N ASP A 28 6.31 1.66 -13.54
CA ASP A 28 7.74 1.32 -13.46
C ASP A 28 8.13 0.78 -12.08
N ASN A 29 7.55 1.34 -11.02
CA ASN A 29 7.90 1.00 -9.65
C ASN A 29 6.96 -0.10 -9.11
N ILE A 30 7.41 -1.35 -9.15
CA ILE A 30 6.65 -2.49 -8.61
C ILE A 30 7.16 -2.85 -7.21
N HIS A 31 6.27 -2.75 -6.23
CA HIS A 31 6.56 -3.01 -4.82
C HIS A 31 6.03 -4.38 -4.40
N ARG A 32 6.80 -5.11 -3.60
CA ARG A 32 6.43 -6.43 -3.05
C ARG A 32 6.01 -6.31 -1.61
N LEU A 33 4.96 -7.05 -1.22
CA LEU A 33 4.57 -7.17 0.18
C LEU A 33 5.59 -8.02 0.94
N THR A 34 6.24 -7.43 1.94
CA THR A 34 7.25 -8.10 2.78
C THR A 34 6.70 -8.44 4.17
N PHE A 35 5.74 -7.65 4.65
CA PHE A 35 5.06 -7.90 5.92
C PHE A 35 3.61 -7.43 5.86
N LEU A 36 2.73 -8.20 6.50
CA LEU A 36 1.33 -7.85 6.72
C LEU A 36 0.94 -8.16 8.16
N ALA A 37 0.32 -7.20 8.83
CA ALA A 37 -0.39 -7.44 10.08
C ALA A 37 -1.75 -6.77 10.07
N ILE A 38 -2.78 -7.57 10.37
CA ILE A 38 -4.15 -7.10 10.57
C ILE A 38 -4.44 -7.17 12.07
N ARG A 39 -4.82 -6.04 12.64
CA ARG A 39 -5.22 -5.86 14.04
C ARG A 39 -6.63 -5.27 14.07
N PRO A 40 -7.35 -5.34 15.20
CA PRO A 40 -8.76 -4.90 15.26
C PRO A 40 -9.05 -3.49 14.75
N LEU A 41 -8.09 -2.58 14.80
CA LEU A 41 -8.24 -1.18 14.36
C LEU A 41 -7.22 -0.75 13.31
N TRP A 42 -6.28 -1.63 12.96
CA TRP A 42 -5.10 -1.27 12.18
C TRP A 42 -4.76 -2.33 11.15
N LEU A 43 -4.46 -1.88 9.95
CA LEU A 43 -3.81 -2.64 8.90
C LEU A 43 -2.41 -2.08 8.73
N ILE A 44 -1.41 -2.94 8.86
CA ILE A 44 0.00 -2.58 8.71
C ILE A 44 0.55 -3.40 7.55
N MET A 45 1.06 -2.71 6.53
CA MET A 45 1.69 -3.32 5.36
C MET A 45 3.10 -2.77 5.23
N GLU A 46 4.08 -3.66 5.09
CA GLU A 46 5.43 -3.28 4.68
C GLU A 46 5.67 -3.73 3.25
N LEU A 47 6.27 -2.86 2.45
CA LEU A 47 6.70 -3.14 1.10
C LEU A 47 8.21 -2.97 0.97
N ASP A 48 8.84 -3.92 0.28
CA ASP A 48 10.28 -3.95 -0.02
C ASP A 48 11.18 -3.68 1.20
N GLU A 49 10.72 -4.06 2.41
CA GLU A 49 11.41 -3.83 3.70
C GLU A 49 11.70 -2.34 4.02
N ARG A 50 11.02 -1.41 3.34
CA ARG A 50 11.37 0.03 3.36
C ARG A 50 10.20 0.99 3.40
N LEU A 51 9.05 0.56 2.89
CA LEU A 51 7.84 1.36 2.81
C LEU A 51 6.83 0.81 3.79
N LEU A 52 6.40 1.61 4.75
CA LEU A 52 5.42 1.20 5.75
C LEU A 52 4.13 1.98 5.53
N LEU A 53 3.04 1.24 5.34
CA LEU A 53 1.68 1.76 5.28
C LEU A 53 0.93 1.32 6.53
N THR A 54 0.44 2.29 7.30
CA THR A 54 -0.40 2.06 8.48
C THR A 54 -1.76 2.68 8.25
N VAL A 55 -2.79 1.85 8.13
CA VAL A 55 -4.16 2.24 7.83
C VAL A 55 -5.04 1.96 9.04
N ARG A 56 -5.87 2.92 9.44
CA ARG A 56 -6.76 2.82 10.60
C ARG A 56 -8.22 2.70 10.18
N GLU A 57 -8.95 1.83 10.88
CA GLU A 57 -10.40 1.66 10.74
C GLU A 57 -11.19 2.99 10.92
N PRO A 58 -12.40 3.14 10.36
CA PRO A 58 -13.09 2.16 9.49
C PRO A 58 -12.34 2.00 8.17
N MET A 59 -12.21 0.83 7.56
CA MET A 59 -11.61 0.69 6.23
C MET A 59 -12.28 -0.41 5.40
N ALA A 60 -12.26 -0.25 4.08
CA ALA A 60 -12.71 -1.26 3.14
C ALA A 60 -11.56 -1.67 2.22
N VAL A 61 -11.29 -2.97 2.17
CA VAL A 61 -10.31 -3.58 1.26
C VAL A 61 -11.08 -4.36 0.19
N ARG A 62 -10.83 -4.04 -1.08
CA ARG A 62 -11.54 -4.65 -2.22
C ARG A 62 -10.63 -4.75 -3.44
N GLN A 63 -10.94 -5.68 -4.34
CA GLN A 63 -10.42 -5.61 -5.69
C GLN A 63 -11.35 -4.80 -6.60
N ARG A 64 -10.79 -4.00 -7.50
CA ARG A 64 -11.53 -3.22 -8.50
C ARG A 64 -10.72 -3.16 -9.79
N ASN A 65 -11.23 -3.78 -10.86
CA ASN A 65 -10.56 -3.87 -12.17
C ASN A 65 -9.16 -4.51 -12.12
N GLY A 66 -8.97 -5.52 -11.26
CA GLY A 66 -7.67 -6.16 -11.07
C GLY A 66 -6.74 -5.45 -10.09
N ASP A 67 -7.06 -4.23 -9.66
CA ASP A 67 -6.29 -3.50 -8.65
C ASP A 67 -6.79 -3.82 -7.23
N LEU A 68 -5.88 -3.81 -6.26
CA LEU A 68 -6.23 -3.84 -4.84
C LEU A 68 -6.46 -2.40 -4.34
N VAL A 69 -7.61 -2.14 -3.75
CA VAL A 69 -8.02 -0.80 -3.29
C VAL A 69 -8.37 -0.85 -1.81
N ILE A 70 -7.77 0.07 -1.05
CA ILE A 70 -8.05 0.33 0.36
C ILE A 70 -8.63 1.75 0.45
N SER A 71 -9.83 1.87 1.00
CA SER A 71 -10.60 3.13 0.99
C SER A 71 -11.44 3.28 2.25
N GLY A 72 -11.96 4.48 2.50
CA GLY A 72 -12.82 4.77 3.65
C GLY A 72 -12.12 4.80 5.00
N PHE A 73 -10.78 4.70 5.02
CA PHE A 73 -9.93 4.80 6.22
C PHE A 73 -10.12 6.13 6.96
N SER A 74 -10.05 6.10 8.30
CA SER A 74 -9.98 7.34 9.10
C SER A 74 -8.58 7.97 9.06
N SER A 75 -7.56 7.16 8.84
CA SER A 75 -6.17 7.59 8.75
C SER A 75 -5.36 6.59 7.92
N CYS A 76 -4.48 7.10 7.06
CA CYS A 76 -3.43 6.34 6.40
C CYS A 76 -2.12 7.09 6.57
N VAL A 77 -1.10 6.41 7.12
CA VAL A 77 0.26 6.93 7.24
C VAL A 77 1.15 6.14 6.29
N PHE A 78 1.87 6.86 5.43
CA PHE A 78 2.91 6.31 4.58
C PHE A 78 4.26 6.81 5.07
N ASP A 79 5.07 5.90 5.61
CA ASP A 79 6.44 6.16 6.03
C ASP A 79 7.40 5.46 5.06
N ARG A 80 8.37 6.22 4.53
CA ARG A 80 9.46 5.67 3.73
C ARG A 80 10.81 6.03 4.33
N LYS A 81 11.70 5.05 4.35
CA LYS A 81 13.12 5.25 4.65
C LYS A 81 13.87 5.60 3.37
N GLU A 82 14.63 6.70 3.39
CA GLU A 82 15.52 7.07 2.29
C GLU A 82 16.76 6.16 2.24
N TYR A 83 17.33 5.95 1.05
CA TYR A 83 18.55 5.17 0.90
C TYR A 83 19.74 5.90 1.52
N GLY A 84 20.33 5.37 2.58
CA GLY A 84 21.52 5.94 3.24
C GLY A 84 21.26 7.20 4.08
N GLY A 85 20.00 7.65 4.20
CA GLY A 85 19.62 8.82 5.00
C GLY A 85 19.01 8.45 6.36
N LYS A 86 19.21 9.31 7.37
CA LYS A 86 18.53 9.21 8.67
C LYS A 86 17.14 9.85 8.69
N ARG A 87 16.72 10.50 7.60
CA ARG A 87 15.48 11.27 7.53
C ARG A 87 14.39 10.40 6.91
N GLY A 88 13.49 9.89 7.74
CA GLY A 88 12.24 9.30 7.28
C GLY A 88 11.36 10.37 6.63
N PHE A 89 10.62 9.98 5.60
CA PHE A 89 9.60 10.84 5.00
C PHE A 89 8.24 10.23 5.30
N VAL A 90 7.44 10.98 6.05
CA VAL A 90 6.12 10.56 6.48
C VAL A 90 5.07 11.43 5.78
N LYS A 91 4.10 10.79 5.14
CA LYS A 91 2.85 11.41 4.70
C LYS A 91 1.69 10.84 5.52
N SER A 92 0.69 11.67 5.76
CA SER A 92 -0.54 11.26 6.44
C SER A 92 -1.74 11.75 5.65
N TYR A 93 -2.75 10.90 5.57
CA TYR A 93 -4.00 11.14 4.87
C TYR A 93 -5.16 10.82 5.82
N THR A 94 -6.20 11.64 5.79
CA THR A 94 -7.43 11.44 6.56
C THR A 94 -8.58 10.92 5.69
N ASP A 95 -8.41 10.90 4.37
CA ASP A 95 -9.36 10.42 3.39
C ASP A 95 -8.65 9.97 2.09
N GLY A 96 -9.44 9.52 1.10
CA GLY A 96 -8.98 9.11 -0.22
C GLY A 96 -8.90 7.60 -0.41
N GLU A 97 -8.13 7.19 -1.42
CA GLU A 97 -7.90 5.79 -1.75
C GLU A 97 -6.40 5.49 -1.82
N LEU A 98 -6.01 4.38 -1.20
CA LEU A 98 -4.73 3.72 -1.40
C LEU A 98 -4.96 2.59 -2.39
N LYS A 99 -4.18 2.54 -3.47
CA LYS A 99 -4.35 1.55 -4.53
C LYS A 99 -3.02 0.89 -4.90
N PHE A 100 -3.06 -0.42 -5.07
CA PHE A 100 -2.02 -1.20 -5.72
C PHE A 100 -2.48 -1.61 -7.10
N VAL A 101 -1.74 -1.16 -8.11
CA VAL A 101 -2.01 -1.41 -9.52
C VAL A 101 -1.21 -2.61 -9.97
N ALA A 102 -1.87 -3.58 -10.60
CA ALA A 102 -1.21 -4.79 -11.08
C ALA A 102 -0.15 -4.44 -12.16
N PRO A 103 1.00 -5.14 -12.19
CA PRO A 103 1.95 -5.01 -13.29
C PRO A 103 1.31 -5.40 -14.63
N PRO A 104 1.75 -4.82 -15.76
CA PRO A 104 1.29 -5.27 -17.07
C PRO A 104 1.55 -6.76 -17.29
N GLY A 105 0.50 -7.53 -17.62
CA GLY A 105 0.60 -8.97 -17.91
C GLY A 105 0.58 -9.90 -16.69
N ALA A 106 0.28 -9.37 -15.50
CA ALA A 106 -0.04 -10.16 -14.31
C ALA A 106 -1.45 -10.76 -14.36
#